data_AF-A0A831NN93-F1
#
_entry.id   AF-A0A831NN93-F1
#
_cell.length_a   1.000
_cell.length_b   1.000
_cell.length_c   1.000
_cell.angle_alpha   90.00
_cell.angle_beta   90.00
_cell.angle_gamma   90.00
#
_symmetry.space_group_name_H-M   'P 1'
#
loop_
_entity.id
_entity.type
_entity.pdbx_description
1 polymer ?
#
loop_
_entity_poly.entity_id
_entity_poly.type
_entity_poly.pdbx_seq_one_letter_code
_entity_poly.pdbx_strand_id
1 'polypeptide(L)' 'MKKIGFLLNPYAGMGGRVGLKGTDGVVEEAIKRGATPVSPGRAKEAIMAFKKEIG' A
#
# COMPACT_ATOMS: atom_id res chain seq x y z
N MET A 1 -4.44 11.97 -26.59
CA MET A 1 -3.59 11.02 -25.83
C MET A 1 -4.20 10.85 -24.44
N LYS A 2 -4.44 9.61 -23.97
CA LYS A 2 -4.97 9.38 -22.61
C LYS A 2 -3.82 9.41 -21.60
N LYS A 3 -4.03 10.03 -20.44
CA LYS A 3 -3.06 10.04 -19.32
C LYS A 3 -3.47 8.97 -18.30
N ILE A 4 -2.49 8.29 -17.73
CA ILE A 4 -2.68 7.35 -16.62
C ILE A 4 -1.94 7.92 -15.42
N GLY A 5 -2.61 7.98 -14.27
CA GLY A 5 -2.03 8.40 -12.99
C GLY A 5 -1.86 7.21 -12.05
N PHE A 6 -0.87 7.29 -11.16
CA PHE A 6 -0.61 6.28 -10.13
C PHE A 6 -0.95 6.86 -8.75
N LEU A 7 -1.96 6.30 -8.09
CA LEU A 7 -2.43 6.73 -6.77
C LEU A 7 -1.96 5.76 -5.69
N LEU A 8 -1.47 6.31 -4.57
CA LEU A 8 -1.02 5.55 -3.41
C LEU A 8 -1.90 5.84 -2.19
N ASN A 9 -2.40 4.80 -1.53
CA ASN A 9 -3.00 4.92 -0.20
C ASN A 9 -1.92 4.61 0.86
N PRO A 10 -1.53 5.57 1.71
CA PRO A 10 -0.46 5.37 2.69
C PRO A 10 -0.78 4.32 3.77
N TYR A 11 -2.04 3.90 3.95
CA TYR A 11 -2.45 2.89 4.94
C TYR A 11 -2.83 1.54 4.34
N ALA A 12 -2.80 1.40 3.01
CA ALA A 12 -3.22 0.16 2.37
C ALA A 12 -2.29 -1.01 2.73
N GLY A 13 -2.90 -2.19 2.88
CA GLY A 13 -2.22 -3.44 3.22
C GLY A 13 -1.95 -3.66 4.72
N MET A 14 -2.44 -2.77 5.60
CA MET A 14 -2.26 -2.89 7.04
C MET A 14 -3.11 -3.99 7.68
N GLY A 15 -4.43 -3.99 7.45
CA GLY A 15 -5.38 -4.81 8.20
C GLY A 15 -5.15 -6.32 8.08
N GLY A 16 -4.90 -6.82 6.87
CA GLY A 16 -4.72 -8.26 6.64
C GLY A 16 -3.54 -8.87 7.41
N ARG A 17 -2.46 -8.11 7.63
CA ARG A 17 -1.28 -8.59 8.38
C ARG A 17 -1.53 -8.81 9.87
N VAL A 18 -2.61 -8.25 10.39
CA VAL A 18 -3.03 -8.35 11.79
C VAL A 18 -4.38 -9.04 11.96
N GLY A 19 -4.81 -9.80 10.94
CA GLY A 19 -6.04 -10.59 10.98
C GLY A 19 -7.34 -9.78 10.86
N LEU A 20 -7.28 -8.56 10.34
CA LEU A 20 -8.46 -7.73 10.06
C LEU A 20 -8.81 -7.80 8.57
N LYS A 21 -10.11 -7.69 8.24
CA LYS A 21 -10.58 -7.60 6.85
C LYS A 21 -10.03 -6.36 6.12
N GLY A 22 -9.77 -5.28 6.87
CA GLY A 22 -9.29 -3.99 6.40
C GLY A 22 -9.05 -3.04 7.58
N THR A 23 -8.78 -1.77 7.30
CA THR A 23 -8.59 -0.74 8.34
C THR A 23 -9.69 0.31 8.39
N ASP A 24 -10.74 0.17 7.57
CA ASP A 24 -11.85 1.12 7.54
C ASP A 24 -12.59 1.09 8.87
N GLY A 25 -12.63 2.24 9.56
CA GLY A 25 -13.24 2.39 10.89
C GLY A 25 -12.46 1.73 12.04
N VAL A 26 -11.34 1.04 11.78
CA VAL A 26 -10.58 0.28 12.78
C VAL A 26 -9.06 0.48 12.67
N VAL A 27 -8.61 1.59 12.08
CA VAL A 27 -7.18 1.86 11.87
C VAL A 27 -6.38 1.88 13.18
N GLU A 28 -6.95 2.41 14.26
CA GLU A 28 -6.30 2.42 15.58
C GLU A 28 -6.10 1.02 16.14
N GLU A 29 -7.09 0.14 15.99
CA GLU A 29 -6.98 -1.26 16.40
C GLU A 29 -5.94 -2.00 15.57
N ALA A 30 -5.88 -1.73 14.26
CA ALA A 30 -4.84 -2.28 13.42
C ALA A 30 -3.44 -1.86 13.90
N ILE A 31 -3.25 -0.58 14.24
CA ILE A 31 -1.99 -0.07 14.79
C ILE A 31 -1.67 -0.74 16.14
N LYS A 32 -2.64 -0.88 17.05
CA LYS A 32 -2.46 -1.57 18.34
C LYS A 32 -2.02 -3.02 18.18
N ARG A 33 -2.48 -3.70 17.12
CA ARG A 33 -2.05 -5.07 16.77
C ARG A 33 -0.71 -5.13 16.04
N GLY A 34 -0.02 -4.01 15.86
CA GLY A 34 1.29 -3.94 15.21
C GLY A 34 1.23 -3.81 13.69
N ALA A 35 0.10 -3.37 13.12
CA ALA A 35 0.01 -3.17 11.67
C ALA A 35 0.92 -2.02 11.23
N THR A 36 1.60 -2.23 10.10
CA THR A 36 2.43 -1.24 9.43
C THR A 36 2.02 -1.11 7.97
N PRO A 37 2.03 0.11 7.39
CA PRO A 37 1.79 0.29 5.96
C PRO A 37 2.66 -0.58 5.07
N VAL A 38 2.04 -1.23 4.09
CA VAL A 38 2.77 -2.04 3.09
C VAL A 38 2.86 -1.31 1.75
N SER A 39 1.84 -0.51 1.44
CA SER A 39 1.69 0.14 0.13
C SER A 39 2.90 0.99 -0.31
N PRO A 40 3.52 1.85 0.53
CA PRO A 40 4.63 2.69 0.08
C PRO A 40 5.85 1.90 -0.41
N GLY A 41 6.21 0.82 0.28
CA GLY A 41 7.31 -0.06 -0.14
C GLY A 41 7.03 -0.72 -1.48
N ARG A 42 5.81 -1.29 -1.63
CA ARG A 42 5.39 -1.94 -2.88
C ARG A 42 5.31 -0.97 -4.06
N ALA A 43 4.87 0.26 -3.83
CA ALA A 43 4.86 1.29 -4.87
C ALA A 43 6.27 1.60 -5.37
N LYS A 44 7.25 1.71 -4.46
CA LYS A 44 8.65 1.90 -4.84
C LYS A 44 9.17 0.73 -5.67
N GLU A 45 8.92 -0.50 -5.23
CA GLU A 45 9.30 -1.72 -5.96
C GLU A 45 8.69 -1.75 -7.38
N ALA A 46 7.40 -1.45 -7.50
CA ALA A 46 6.69 -1.44 -8.78
C ALA A 46 7.26 -0.39 -9.75
N ILE A 47 7.49 0.84 -9.29
CA ILE A 47 8.07 1.91 -10.13
C ILE A 47 9.52 1.57 -10.53
N MET A 48 10.31 0.96 -9.63
CA MET A 48 11.67 0.50 -9.95
C MET A 48 11.67 -0.60 -11.01
N ALA A 49 10.78 -1.58 -10.90
CA ALA A 49 10.62 -2.62 -11.90
C ALA A 49 10.18 -2.04 -13.25
N PHE A 50 9.16 -1.19 -13.24
CA PHE A 50 8.66 -0.53 -14.46
C PHE A 50 9.74 0.29 -15.16
N LYS A 51 10.55 1.04 -14.40
CA LYS A 51 11.68 1.83 -14.95
C LYS A 51 12.71 0.95 -15.67
N LYS A 52 12.95 -0.28 -15.21
CA LYS A 52 13.90 -1.22 -15.85
C LYS A 52 13.39 -1.78 -17.17
N GLU A 53 12.08 -1.86 -17.37
CA GLU A 53 11.48 -2.44 -18.58
C GLU A 53 11.33 -1.42 -19.72
N ILE A 54 11.27 -0.13 -19.39
CA ILE A 54 11.09 0.97 -20.38
C ILE A 54 12.40 1.70 -20.73
N GLY A 55 13.51 1.37 -20.05
CA GLY A 55 14.84 1.94 -20.29
C GLY A 55 15.73 0.95 -21.00
#